data_AF-X1M371-F1
#
_entry.id   AF-X1M371-F1
#
_cell.length_a   1.000
_cell.length_b   1.000
_cell.length_c   1.000
_cell.angle_alpha   90.00
_cell.angle_beta   90.00
_cell.angle_gamma   90.00
#
_symmetry.space_group_name_H-M   'P 1'
#
loop_
_entity.id
_entity.type
_entity.pdbx_description
1 polymer ?
#
loop_
_entity_poly.entity_id
_entity_poly.type
_entity_poly.pdbx_seq_one_letter_code
_entity_poly.pdbx_strand_id
1 'polypeptide(L)'
;YRLDETNVPLWRKEHWNNVLAMNQAFDQNIGKSPRLKPTPFVFGGNMVIHRELLANVAFDPAITRGEDIDFLINTRISGMKFWLDNTLSIMHLPPSKKNPQWLSFREDIKRFLYENKKVSDHSYLDEVSRDELMPYPGLFLGEDLEEKILAANKLLYRDYKEARDRPGMEQCNINEEIVKSDKYKAIDTRKWLLELKSNWKVLTNAASGIGIPG
;
A
#
# COMPACT_ATOMS: atom_id res chain seq x y z
N TYR A 1 -15.07 10.46 -8.53
CA TYR A 1 -13.87 9.67 -8.19
C TYR A 1 -13.35 9.94 -6.78
N ARG A 2 -13.62 11.10 -6.17
CA ARG A 2 -13.17 11.38 -4.79
C ARG A 2 -13.84 10.48 -3.74
N LEU A 3 -13.09 10.17 -2.70
CA LEU A 3 -13.54 9.55 -1.47
C LEU A 3 -14.18 10.59 -0.55
N ASP A 4 -15.11 10.14 0.28
CA ASP A 4 -15.75 10.96 1.30
C ASP A 4 -14.80 11.24 2.47
N GLU A 5 -14.51 12.52 2.70
CA GLU A 5 -13.65 12.99 3.78
C GLU A 5 -14.41 13.27 5.08
N THR A 6 -15.74 13.34 5.05
CA THR A 6 -16.56 13.74 6.21
C THR A 6 -16.48 12.74 7.36
N ASN A 7 -16.30 11.46 7.02
CA ASN A 7 -16.26 10.35 7.96
C ASN A 7 -14.84 9.95 8.41
N VAL A 8 -13.81 10.74 8.06
CA VAL A 8 -12.43 10.47 8.52
C VAL A 8 -12.35 10.71 10.04
N PRO A 9 -11.97 9.70 10.84
CA PRO A 9 -11.82 9.86 12.29
C PRO A 9 -10.85 10.99 12.64
N LEU A 10 -11.14 11.75 13.69
CA LEU A 10 -10.34 12.92 14.09
C LEU A 10 -8.87 12.57 14.32
N TRP A 11 -8.59 11.43 14.97
CA TRP A 11 -7.22 10.96 15.23
C TRP A 11 -6.38 10.74 13.95
N ARG A 12 -7.02 10.49 12.79
CA ARG A 12 -6.31 10.32 11.50
C ARG A 12 -5.99 11.64 10.83
N LYS A 13 -6.77 12.70 11.06
CA LYS A 13 -6.77 13.90 10.20
C LYS A 13 -5.41 14.61 10.14
N GLU A 14 -4.66 14.62 11.23
CA GLU A 14 -3.40 15.35 11.34
C GLU A 14 -2.21 14.56 10.79
N HIS A 15 -2.04 13.30 11.21
CA HIS A 15 -0.83 12.53 10.92
C HIS A 15 -1.04 11.30 10.02
N TRP A 16 -2.30 10.88 9.77
CA TRP A 16 -2.61 9.64 9.04
C TRP A 16 -3.79 9.77 8.06
N ASN A 17 -3.88 10.90 7.36
CA ASN A 17 -5.01 11.19 6.49
C ASN A 17 -4.84 10.58 5.09
N ASN A 18 -5.02 9.26 5.01
CA ASN A 18 -4.91 8.53 3.75
C ASN A 18 -5.99 8.92 2.74
N VAL A 19 -7.19 9.34 3.19
CA VAL A 19 -8.28 9.78 2.32
C VAL A 19 -7.90 11.05 1.58
N LEU A 20 -7.33 12.03 2.27
CA LEU A 20 -6.82 13.25 1.66
C LEU A 20 -5.73 12.95 0.62
N ALA A 21 -4.75 12.11 0.97
CA ALA A 21 -3.68 11.73 0.05
C ALA A 21 -4.21 11.02 -1.22
N MET A 22 -5.17 10.11 -1.06
CA MET A 22 -5.81 9.44 -2.19
C MET A 22 -6.60 10.43 -3.05
N ASN A 23 -7.37 11.35 -2.45
CA ASN A 23 -8.09 12.38 -3.21
C ASN A 23 -7.15 13.28 -4.02
N GLN A 24 -6.02 13.69 -3.44
CA GLN A 24 -4.98 14.43 -4.17
C GLN A 24 -4.41 13.62 -5.34
N ALA A 25 -4.13 12.33 -5.12
CA ALA A 25 -3.66 11.44 -6.18
C ALA A 25 -4.71 11.28 -7.29
N PHE A 26 -6.00 11.19 -6.94
CA PHE A 26 -7.09 11.08 -7.90
C PHE A 26 -7.28 12.37 -8.70
N ASP A 27 -7.21 13.54 -8.07
CA ASP A 27 -7.27 14.81 -8.77
C ASP A 27 -6.16 14.94 -9.81
N GLN A 28 -4.95 14.46 -9.49
CA GLN A 28 -3.80 14.51 -10.39
C GLN A 28 -3.89 13.48 -11.53
N ASN A 29 -4.35 12.26 -11.22
CA ASN A 29 -4.27 11.15 -12.16
C ASN A 29 -5.58 10.93 -12.94
N ILE A 30 -6.73 11.00 -12.27
CA ILE A 30 -8.06 10.83 -12.86
C ILE A 30 -8.59 12.18 -13.36
N GLY A 31 -8.47 13.24 -12.55
CA GLY A 31 -9.10 14.54 -12.80
C GLY A 31 -8.50 15.38 -13.93
N LYS A 32 -7.40 14.94 -14.56
CA LYS A 32 -6.66 15.71 -15.57
C LYS A 32 -6.46 14.89 -16.85
N SER A 33 -6.25 15.57 -17.97
CA SER A 33 -5.68 14.98 -19.20
C SER A 33 -4.19 14.62 -19.01
N PRO A 34 -3.57 13.79 -19.88
CA PRO A 34 -4.19 12.99 -20.95
C PRO A 34 -4.99 11.80 -20.38
N ARG A 35 -5.74 11.10 -21.24
CA ARG A 35 -6.57 9.94 -20.85
C ARG A 35 -5.76 8.81 -20.19
N LEU A 36 -4.70 8.38 -20.88
CA LEU A 36 -3.79 7.34 -20.43
C LEU A 36 -2.54 7.99 -19.84
N LYS A 37 -2.20 7.64 -18.60
CA LYS A 37 -0.95 8.10 -17.97
C LYS A 37 -0.42 7.11 -16.95
N PRO A 38 0.90 7.13 -16.68
CA PRO A 38 1.47 6.41 -15.56
C PRO A 38 0.83 6.87 -14.24
N THR A 39 0.59 5.94 -13.32
CA THR A 39 -0.10 6.23 -12.05
C THR A 39 0.73 5.72 -10.85
N PRO A 40 0.68 6.40 -9.68
CA PRO A 40 1.31 5.93 -8.43
C PRO A 40 0.44 4.96 -7.63
N PHE A 41 -0.81 4.74 -8.05
CA PHE A 41 -1.74 3.79 -7.42
C PHE A 41 -2.48 2.97 -8.46
N VAL A 42 -2.99 1.82 -8.03
CA VAL A 42 -3.90 0.97 -8.79
C VAL A 42 -5.11 0.64 -7.93
N PHE A 43 -6.18 0.18 -8.58
CA PHE A 43 -7.36 -0.33 -7.90
C PHE A 43 -7.40 -1.85 -8.04
N GLY A 44 -7.08 -2.56 -6.96
CA GLY A 44 -7.24 -4.01 -6.89
C GLY A 44 -8.61 -4.48 -7.39
N GLY A 45 -8.63 -5.61 -8.07
CA GLY A 45 -9.87 -6.17 -8.66
C GLY A 45 -10.29 -5.57 -10.01
N ASN A 46 -9.67 -4.49 -10.50
CA ASN A 46 -9.88 -3.96 -11.85
C ASN A 46 -8.57 -3.55 -12.51
N MET A 47 -7.75 -4.54 -12.86
CA MET A 47 -6.47 -4.35 -13.53
C MET A 47 -6.40 -5.24 -14.77
N VAL A 48 -5.84 -4.70 -15.85
CA VAL A 48 -5.45 -5.48 -17.03
C VAL A 48 -3.94 -5.69 -16.95
N ILE A 49 -3.53 -6.96 -16.83
CA ILE A 49 -2.13 -7.33 -16.66
C ILE A 49 -1.75 -8.25 -17.82
N HIS A 50 -0.70 -7.89 -18.56
CA HIS A 50 -0.17 -8.74 -19.61
C HIS A 50 0.36 -10.05 -19.00
N ARG A 51 0.08 -11.20 -19.63
CA ARG A 51 0.49 -12.51 -19.10
C ARG A 51 1.98 -12.56 -18.77
N GLU A 52 2.83 -12.00 -19.63
CA GLU A 52 4.28 -12.01 -19.41
C GLU A 52 4.69 -11.21 -18.17
N LEU A 53 4.01 -10.10 -17.89
CA LEU A 53 4.26 -9.34 -16.66
C LEU A 53 3.86 -10.18 -15.45
N LEU A 54 2.67 -10.79 -15.50
CA LEU A 54 2.18 -11.67 -14.44
C LEU A 54 3.08 -12.90 -14.24
N ALA A 55 3.71 -13.42 -15.29
CA ALA A 55 4.62 -14.56 -15.20
C ALA A 55 5.97 -14.21 -14.56
N ASN A 56 6.36 -12.92 -14.57
CA ASN A 56 7.68 -12.45 -14.13
C ASN A 56 7.66 -11.62 -12.84
N VAL A 57 6.50 -11.09 -12.45
CA VAL A 57 6.30 -10.31 -11.23
C VAL A 57 5.18 -10.96 -10.42
N ALA A 58 5.49 -11.30 -9.17
CA ALA A 58 4.54 -11.92 -8.25
C ALA A 58 3.88 -10.87 -7.35
N PHE A 59 2.68 -11.18 -6.86
CA PHE A 59 2.17 -10.57 -5.63
C PHE A 59 3.04 -11.03 -4.46
N ASP A 60 3.41 -10.09 -3.59
CA ASP A 60 4.30 -10.36 -2.46
C ASP A 60 3.51 -10.95 -1.27
N PRO A 61 3.79 -12.19 -0.85
CA PRO A 61 3.07 -12.80 0.26
C PRO A 61 3.42 -12.18 1.62
N ALA A 62 4.44 -11.32 1.71
CA ALA A 62 4.74 -10.56 2.92
C ALA A 62 3.70 -9.44 3.20
N ILE A 63 2.89 -9.08 2.21
CA ILE A 63 1.80 -8.11 2.30
C ILE A 63 0.45 -8.85 2.29
N THR A 64 -0.38 -8.63 3.30
CA THR A 64 -1.74 -9.19 3.37
C THR A 64 -2.85 -8.16 3.16
N ARG A 65 -2.49 -6.89 2.97
CA ARG A 65 -3.39 -5.75 2.72
C ARG A 65 -2.63 -4.70 1.93
N GLY A 66 -3.23 -4.18 0.86
CA GLY A 66 -2.55 -3.24 -0.04
C GLY A 66 -1.66 -3.94 -1.06
N GLU A 67 -1.99 -5.20 -1.35
CA GLU A 67 -1.32 -6.07 -2.30
C GLU A 67 -1.30 -5.49 -3.72
N ASP A 68 -2.27 -4.65 -4.07
CA ASP A 68 -2.36 -3.98 -5.36
C ASP A 68 -1.30 -2.88 -5.52
N ILE A 69 -1.13 -2.04 -4.51
CA ILE A 69 -0.08 -1.01 -4.47
C ILE A 69 1.30 -1.67 -4.38
N ASP A 70 1.45 -2.69 -3.53
CA ASP A 70 2.71 -3.44 -3.45
C ASP A 70 3.07 -4.08 -4.79
N PHE A 71 2.09 -4.66 -5.49
CA PHE A 71 2.28 -5.21 -6.82
C PHE A 71 2.72 -4.13 -7.82
N LEU A 72 2.11 -2.93 -7.77
CA LEU A 72 2.58 -1.78 -8.57
C LEU A 72 4.05 -1.46 -8.27
N ILE A 73 4.45 -1.42 -7.00
CA ILE A 73 5.86 -1.17 -6.62
C ILE A 73 6.76 -2.27 -7.20
N ASN A 74 6.38 -3.55 -7.08
CA ASN A 74 7.15 -4.68 -7.63
C ASN A 74 7.28 -4.62 -9.17
N THR A 75 6.25 -4.15 -9.87
CA THR A 75 6.34 -3.95 -11.33
C THR A 75 7.31 -2.83 -11.69
N ARG A 76 7.33 -1.73 -10.92
CA ARG A 76 8.27 -0.63 -11.10
C ARG A 76 9.71 -1.04 -10.81
N ILE A 77 9.94 -1.85 -9.75
CA ILE A 77 11.24 -2.48 -9.48
C ILE A 77 11.71 -3.32 -10.69
N SER A 78 10.77 -3.94 -11.41
CA SER A 78 11.04 -4.71 -12.62
C SER A 78 11.11 -3.87 -13.90
N GLY A 79 11.09 -2.54 -13.80
CA GLY A 79 11.19 -1.60 -14.93
C GLY A 79 9.88 -1.36 -15.69
N MET A 80 8.74 -1.75 -15.13
CA MET A 80 7.42 -1.65 -15.77
C MET A 80 6.52 -0.64 -15.04
N LYS A 81 5.76 0.15 -15.79
CA LYS A 81 4.80 1.12 -15.23
C LYS A 81 3.36 0.65 -15.45
N PHE A 82 2.52 0.88 -14.44
CA PHE A 82 1.08 0.79 -14.60
C PHE A 82 0.50 2.07 -15.20
N TRP A 83 -0.48 1.90 -16.07
CA TRP A 83 -1.19 2.98 -16.73
C TRP A 83 -2.63 3.03 -16.24
N LEU A 84 -3.10 4.23 -15.94
CA LEU A 84 -4.50 4.50 -15.62
C LEU A 84 -5.19 5.08 -16.85
N ASP A 85 -6.35 4.51 -17.21
CA ASP A 85 -7.30 5.09 -18.15
C ASP A 85 -8.39 5.84 -17.39
N ASN A 86 -8.36 7.17 -17.41
CA ASN A 86 -9.32 7.98 -16.63
C ASN A 86 -10.73 8.05 -17.23
N THR A 87 -10.99 7.39 -18.37
CA THR A 87 -12.33 7.27 -18.96
C THR A 87 -13.05 5.98 -18.56
N LEU A 88 -12.32 5.00 -18.02
CA LEU A 88 -12.89 3.76 -17.51
C LEU A 88 -13.28 3.93 -16.04
N SER A 89 -14.49 3.49 -15.70
CA SER A 89 -14.97 3.51 -14.32
C SER A 89 -15.82 2.29 -14.01
N ILE A 90 -15.72 1.83 -12.77
CA ILE A 90 -16.54 0.75 -12.22
C ILE A 90 -17.05 1.23 -10.87
N MET A 91 -18.32 0.95 -10.58
CA MET A 91 -18.91 1.23 -9.27
C MET A 91 -18.41 0.20 -8.26
N HIS A 92 -17.72 0.66 -7.22
CA HIS A 92 -17.29 -0.17 -6.10
C HIS A 92 -18.28 -0.03 -4.93
N LEU A 93 -18.88 -1.14 -4.52
CA LEU A 93 -19.80 -1.22 -3.37
C LEU A 93 -19.12 -1.97 -2.22
N PRO A 94 -18.39 -1.28 -1.32
CA PRO A 94 -17.68 -1.95 -0.25
C PRO A 94 -18.67 -2.60 0.73
N PRO A 95 -18.39 -3.83 1.21
CA PRO A 95 -19.21 -4.44 2.26
C PRO A 95 -19.09 -3.63 3.56
N SER A 96 -20.14 -3.65 4.38
CA SER A 96 -20.08 -3.05 5.72
C SER A 96 -19.13 -3.86 6.60
N LYS A 97 -17.92 -3.34 6.83
CA LYS A 97 -16.97 -3.92 7.79
C LYS A 97 -16.85 -3.00 8.99
N LYS A 98 -17.15 -3.51 10.18
CA LYS A 98 -16.90 -2.85 11.47
C LYS A 98 -15.69 -3.48 12.15
N ASN A 99 -14.50 -3.25 11.59
CA ASN A 99 -13.26 -3.58 12.29
C ASN A 99 -12.97 -2.51 13.35
N PRO A 100 -12.43 -2.89 14.52
CA PRO A 100 -11.91 -1.91 15.47
C PRO A 100 -10.87 -1.01 14.80
N GLN A 101 -10.86 0.28 15.16
CA GLN A 101 -9.96 1.26 14.55
C GLN A 101 -8.48 0.88 14.72
N TRP A 102 -8.11 0.34 15.89
CA TRP A 102 -6.74 -0.16 16.14
C TRP A 102 -6.32 -1.27 15.18
N LEU A 103 -7.25 -2.11 14.70
CA LEU A 103 -6.93 -3.23 13.81
C LEU A 103 -6.64 -2.73 12.40
N SER A 104 -7.54 -1.93 11.84
CA SER A 104 -7.35 -1.31 10.53
C SER A 104 -6.07 -0.48 10.48
N PHE A 105 -5.79 0.26 11.57
CA PHE A 105 -4.56 1.03 11.67
C PHE A 105 -3.31 0.14 11.78
N ARG A 106 -3.36 -0.94 12.57
CA ARG A 106 -2.26 -1.91 12.66
C ARG A 106 -1.91 -2.50 11.29
N GLU A 107 -2.91 -2.84 10.49
CA GLU A 107 -2.66 -3.37 9.15
C GLU A 107 -1.99 -2.31 8.26
N ASP A 108 -2.43 -1.05 8.32
CA ASP A 108 -1.79 0.06 7.60
C ASP A 108 -0.34 0.28 8.08
N ILE A 109 -0.06 0.19 9.39
CA ILE A 109 1.29 0.27 9.97
C ILE A 109 2.21 -0.80 9.39
N LYS A 110 1.77 -2.07 9.46
CA LYS A 110 2.57 -3.20 8.96
C LYS A 110 2.86 -3.07 7.47
N ARG A 111 1.86 -2.66 6.68
CA ARG A 111 2.00 -2.42 5.25
C ARG A 111 3.04 -1.34 4.98
N PHE A 112 2.85 -0.13 5.52
CA PHE A 112 3.70 0.98 5.15
C PHE A 112 5.13 0.87 5.71
N LEU A 113 5.34 0.23 6.87
CA LEU A 113 6.70 -0.06 7.33
C LEU A 113 7.44 -1.00 6.35
N TYR A 114 6.74 -2.00 5.81
CA TYR A 114 7.31 -2.90 4.80
C TYR A 114 7.52 -2.20 3.46
N GLU A 115 6.53 -1.46 2.95
CA GLU A 115 6.64 -0.73 1.68
C GLU A 115 7.71 0.36 1.74
N ASN A 116 7.83 1.08 2.86
CA ASN A 116 8.89 2.07 3.07
C ASN A 116 10.26 1.41 3.05
N LYS A 117 10.42 0.24 3.69
CA LYS A 117 11.66 -0.54 3.59
C LYS A 117 11.93 -0.97 2.14
N LYS A 118 10.91 -1.45 1.42
CA LYS A 118 11.03 -1.86 0.02
C LYS A 118 11.48 -0.71 -0.88
N VAL A 119 10.88 0.47 -0.73
CA VAL A 119 11.27 1.68 -1.46
C VAL A 119 12.68 2.14 -1.09
N SER A 120 13.02 2.14 0.20
CA SER A 120 14.37 2.50 0.67
C SER A 120 15.44 1.56 0.10
N ASP A 121 15.19 0.25 0.14
CA ASP A 121 16.10 -0.74 -0.45
C ASP A 121 16.22 -0.55 -1.96
N HIS A 122 15.20 -0.08 -2.67
CA HIS A 122 15.25 0.08 -4.13
C HIS A 122 15.48 1.54 -4.55
N SER A 123 16.00 2.39 -3.67
CA SER A 123 16.18 3.84 -3.90
C SER A 123 17.14 4.20 -5.05
N TYR A 124 17.85 3.23 -5.61
CA TYR A 124 18.67 3.39 -6.81
C TYR A 124 17.86 3.39 -8.12
N LEU A 125 16.55 3.09 -8.04
CA LEU A 125 15.61 3.18 -9.14
C LEU A 125 14.73 4.42 -8.92
N ASP A 126 14.83 5.40 -9.81
CA ASP A 126 14.04 6.63 -9.71
C ASP A 126 12.53 6.32 -9.74
N GLU A 127 12.12 5.28 -10.48
CA GLU A 127 10.73 4.88 -10.66
C GLU A 127 10.02 4.47 -9.36
N VAL A 128 10.75 4.04 -8.34
CA VAL A 128 10.19 3.64 -7.04
C VAL A 128 10.42 4.68 -5.97
N SER A 129 11.02 5.82 -6.32
CA SER A 129 11.22 6.92 -5.38
C SER A 129 9.90 7.35 -4.76
N ARG A 130 9.98 7.90 -3.55
CA ARG A 130 8.83 8.48 -2.87
C ARG A 130 8.11 9.49 -3.76
N ASP A 131 8.85 10.33 -4.47
CA ASP A 131 8.29 11.40 -5.30
C ASP A 131 7.49 10.83 -6.49
N GLU A 132 7.97 9.75 -7.12
CA GLU A 132 7.23 9.03 -8.16
C GLU A 132 5.98 8.30 -7.64
N LEU A 133 5.85 8.16 -6.32
CA LEU A 133 4.71 7.55 -5.63
C LEU A 133 3.82 8.59 -4.93
N MET A 134 4.16 9.88 -4.97
CA MET A 134 3.33 10.94 -4.43
C MET A 134 2.08 11.15 -5.29
N PRO A 135 0.97 11.64 -4.71
CA PRO A 135 0.75 11.87 -3.28
C PRO A 135 0.48 10.59 -2.47
N TYR A 136 -0.06 9.56 -3.12
CA TYR A 136 -0.39 8.27 -2.49
C TYR A 136 0.12 7.12 -3.37
N PRO A 137 0.88 6.16 -2.80
CA PRO A 137 1.18 5.96 -1.38
C PRO A 137 2.30 6.85 -0.79
N GLY A 138 2.97 7.68 -1.60
CA GLY A 138 4.21 8.39 -1.24
C GLY A 138 4.20 9.20 0.08
N LEU A 139 3.05 9.75 0.48
CA LEU A 139 2.90 10.45 1.78
C LEU A 139 3.31 9.57 2.97
N PHE A 140 3.14 8.25 2.85
CA PHE A 140 3.41 7.25 3.89
C PHE A 140 4.71 6.46 3.64
N LEU A 141 5.59 6.96 2.77
CA LEU A 141 6.85 6.29 2.41
C LEU A 141 8.06 7.17 2.69
N GLY A 142 7.90 8.25 3.47
CA GLY A 142 8.98 9.14 3.89
C GLY A 142 9.75 8.64 5.12
N GLU A 143 10.87 9.29 5.41
CA GLU A 143 11.68 9.05 6.62
C GLU A 143 10.91 9.38 7.91
N ASP A 144 9.88 10.24 7.81
CA ASP A 144 8.99 10.64 8.90
C ASP A 144 7.85 9.62 9.17
N LEU A 145 7.84 8.48 8.49
CA LEU A 145 6.77 7.49 8.61
C LEU A 145 6.53 7.02 10.05
N GLU A 146 7.60 6.65 10.78
CA GLU A 146 7.48 6.17 12.16
C GLU A 146 6.92 7.25 13.09
N GLU A 147 7.37 8.50 12.92
CA GLU A 147 6.84 9.65 13.67
C GLU A 147 5.34 9.85 13.40
N LYS A 148 4.92 9.82 12.12
CA LYS A 148 3.50 9.92 11.75
C LYS A 148 2.67 8.81 12.40
N ILE A 149 3.16 7.58 12.37
CA ILE A 149 2.47 6.43 12.97
C ILE A 149 2.31 6.64 14.47
N LEU A 150 3.39 6.98 15.18
CA LEU A 150 3.38 7.13 16.64
C LEU A 150 2.47 8.31 17.06
N ALA A 151 2.52 9.42 16.33
CA ALA A 151 1.66 10.57 16.60
C ALA A 151 0.18 10.23 16.39
N ALA A 152 -0.18 9.55 15.30
CA ALA A 152 -1.54 9.08 15.06
C ALA A 152 -1.99 8.03 16.10
N ASN A 153 -1.11 7.10 16.49
CA ASN A 153 -1.40 6.06 17.49
C ASN A 153 -1.67 6.66 18.87
N LYS A 154 -0.97 7.74 19.23
CA LYS A 154 -1.20 8.49 20.47
C LYS A 154 -2.59 9.11 20.50
N LEU A 155 -3.05 9.68 19.39
CA LEU A 155 -4.41 10.22 19.26
C LEU A 155 -5.45 9.10 19.33
N LEU A 156 -5.22 7.98 18.65
CA LEU A 156 -6.10 6.82 18.72
C LEU A 156 -6.19 6.23 20.14
N TYR A 157 -5.05 6.14 20.85
CA TYR A 157 -5.02 5.71 22.26
C TYR A 157 -5.86 6.64 23.13
N ARG A 158 -5.81 7.96 22.89
CA ARG A 158 -6.62 8.94 23.60
C ARG A 158 -8.12 8.71 23.36
N ASP A 159 -8.54 8.45 22.13
CA ASP A 159 -9.94 8.12 21.81
C ASP A 159 -10.42 6.90 22.62
N TYR A 160 -9.61 5.83 22.66
CA TYR A 160 -9.94 4.64 23.47
C TYR A 160 -9.93 4.92 24.97
N LYS A 161 -9.01 5.75 25.46
CA LYS A 161 -8.96 6.17 26.86
C LYS A 161 -10.19 6.97 27.28
N GLU A 162 -10.62 7.92 26.46
CA GLU A 162 -11.84 8.72 26.67
C GLU A 162 -13.08 7.81 26.69
N ALA A 163 -13.12 6.79 25.82
CA ALA A 163 -14.15 5.76 25.81
C ALA A 163 -14.04 4.72 26.96
N ARG A 164 -13.02 4.81 27.82
CA ARG A 164 -12.70 3.83 28.88
C ARG A 164 -12.51 2.39 28.37
N ASP A 165 -12.10 2.23 27.12
CA ASP A 165 -11.86 0.95 26.46
C ASP A 165 -10.42 0.49 26.70
N ARG A 166 -10.21 -0.24 27.81
CA ARG A 166 -8.89 -0.79 28.17
C ARG A 166 -8.35 -1.76 27.12
N PRO A 167 -9.13 -2.71 26.57
CA PRO A 167 -8.67 -3.53 25.45
C PRO A 167 -8.16 -2.71 24.26
N GLY A 168 -8.88 -1.66 23.84
CA GLY A 168 -8.46 -0.78 22.75
C GLY A 168 -7.13 -0.06 23.02
N MET A 169 -6.95 0.42 24.25
CA MET A 169 -5.68 1.03 24.70
C MET A 169 -4.51 0.03 24.62
N GLU A 170 -4.71 -1.21 25.06
CA GLU A 170 -3.67 -2.25 25.00
C GLU A 170 -3.30 -2.61 23.55
N GLN A 171 -4.28 -2.61 22.64
CA GLN A 171 -4.02 -2.81 21.22
C GLN A 171 -3.22 -1.66 20.60
N CYS A 172 -3.35 -0.44 21.12
CA CYS A 172 -2.52 0.70 20.71
C CYS A 172 -1.08 0.56 21.23
N ASN A 173 -0.88 0.03 22.45
CA ASN A 173 0.47 -0.28 22.95
C ASN A 173 1.18 -1.29 22.01
N ILE A 174 0.47 -2.34 21.57
CA ILE A 174 1.00 -3.30 20.60
C ILE A 174 1.37 -2.63 19.27
N ASN A 175 0.59 -1.64 18.81
CA ASN A 175 0.92 -0.90 17.58
C ASN A 175 2.23 -0.12 17.73
N GLU A 176 2.43 0.51 18.88
CA GLU A 176 3.68 1.22 19.19
C GLU A 176 4.87 0.26 19.23
N GLU A 177 4.73 -0.91 19.86
CA GLU A 177 5.78 -1.93 19.88
C GLU A 177 6.09 -2.49 18.49
N ILE A 178 5.12 -2.59 17.58
CA ILE A 178 5.39 -2.97 16.19
C ILE A 178 6.31 -1.97 15.50
N VAL A 179 6.14 -0.68 15.73
CA VAL A 179 6.98 0.38 15.13
C VAL A 179 8.37 0.35 15.72
N LYS A 180 8.48 0.21 17.05
CA LYS A 180 9.78 0.12 17.75
C LYS A 180 10.52 -1.18 17.47
N SER A 181 9.81 -2.24 17.11
CA SER A 181 10.44 -3.47 16.65
C SER A 181 11.07 -3.21 15.28
N ASP A 182 12.38 -3.07 15.20
CA ASP A 182 13.15 -2.89 13.95
C ASP A 182 13.02 -4.07 12.96
N LYS A 183 12.05 -4.98 13.16
CA LYS A 183 11.81 -6.18 12.36
C LYS A 183 11.64 -5.88 10.87
N TYR A 184 11.02 -4.77 10.51
CA TYR A 184 10.83 -4.38 9.11
C TYR A 184 12.13 -3.83 8.51
N LYS A 185 12.88 -3.03 9.28
CA LYS A 185 14.17 -2.49 8.85
C LYS A 185 15.21 -3.58 8.60
N ALA A 186 15.11 -4.69 9.32
CA ALA A 186 16.01 -5.85 9.20
C ALA A 186 15.77 -6.71 7.95
N ILE A 187 14.67 -6.52 7.21
CA ILE A 187 14.37 -7.29 6.01
C ILE A 187 15.27 -6.81 4.86
N ASP A 188 15.94 -7.72 4.17
CA ASP A 188 16.55 -7.42 2.87
C ASP A 188 15.51 -7.66 1.77
N THR A 189 14.82 -6.59 1.38
CA THR A 189 13.73 -6.73 0.40
C THR A 189 14.26 -7.01 -1.01
N ARG A 190 15.51 -6.64 -1.32
CA ARG A 190 16.13 -6.98 -2.62
C ARG A 190 16.31 -8.48 -2.73
N LYS A 191 16.94 -9.08 -1.72
CA LYS A 191 17.15 -10.53 -1.66
C LYS A 191 15.81 -11.27 -1.66
N TRP A 192 14.86 -10.83 -0.84
CA TRP A 192 13.51 -11.40 -0.80
C TRP A 192 12.83 -11.40 -2.16
N LEU A 193 12.82 -10.26 -2.86
CA LEU A 193 12.15 -10.16 -4.16
C LEU A 193 12.86 -10.98 -5.26
N LEU A 194 14.18 -11.13 -5.19
CA LEU A 194 14.92 -12.03 -6.09
C LEU A 194 14.53 -13.50 -5.88
N GLU A 195 14.45 -13.95 -4.62
CA GLU A 195 14.01 -15.30 -4.26
C GLU A 195 12.55 -15.53 -4.66
N LEU A 196 11.67 -14.57 -4.36
CA LEU A 196 10.26 -14.61 -4.74
C LEU A 196 10.10 -14.73 -6.26
N LYS A 197 10.84 -13.93 -7.03
CA LYS A 197 10.82 -13.97 -8.51
C LYS A 197 11.29 -15.32 -9.04
N SER A 198 12.35 -15.89 -8.45
CA SER A 198 12.85 -17.22 -8.83
C SER A 198 11.80 -18.31 -8.59
N ASN A 199 11.21 -18.34 -7.39
CA ASN A 199 10.18 -19.32 -7.03
C ASN A 199 8.92 -19.16 -7.88
N TRP A 200 8.53 -17.92 -8.16
CA TRP A 200 7.37 -17.61 -9.00
C TRP A 200 7.54 -18.13 -10.43
N LYS A 201 8.74 -17.97 -11.02
CA LYS A 201 9.05 -18.50 -12.35
C LYS A 201 8.93 -20.02 -12.43
N VAL A 202 9.30 -20.74 -11.37
CA VAL A 202 9.13 -22.20 -11.32
C VAL A 202 7.64 -22.56 -11.43
N LEU A 203 6.78 -21.86 -10.70
CA LEU A 203 5.33 -22.08 -10.72
C LEU A 203 4.70 -21.72 -12.06
N THR A 204 5.05 -20.56 -12.63
CA THR A 204 4.43 -20.07 -13.88
C THR A 204 4.89 -20.84 -15.11
N ASN A 205 6.14 -21.35 -15.11
CA ASN A 205 6.62 -22.26 -16.15
C ASN A 205 5.89 -23.61 -16.09
N ALA A 206 5.69 -24.16 -14.89
CA ALA A 206 4.91 -25.39 -14.72
C ALA A 206 3.46 -25.19 -15.21
N ALA A 207 2.84 -24.05 -14.92
CA ALA A 207 1.48 -23.74 -15.36
C ALA A 207 1.34 -23.55 -16.88
N SER A 208 2.39 -23.05 -17.55
CA SER A 208 2.40 -22.87 -19.01
C SER A 208 2.35 -24.21 -19.76
N GLY A 209 2.84 -25.29 -19.15
CA GLY A 209 2.72 -26.66 -19.68
C GLY A 209 1.33 -27.29 -19.53
N ILE A 210 0.39 -26.65 -18.81
CA ILE A 210 -0.92 -27.20 -18.44
C ILE A 210 -2.05 -26.66 -19.36
N GLY A 211 -1.74 -25.81 -20.34
CA GLY A 211 -2.70 -25.39 -21.37
C GLY A 211 -3.67 -24.29 -20.94
N ILE A 212 -3.25 -23.38 -20.05
CA ILE A 212 -3.92 -22.08 -19.93
C ILE A 212 -3.72 -21.35 -21.27
N PRO A 213 -4.79 -21.01 -22.02
CA PRO A 213 -4.67 -20.56 -23.40
C PRO A 213 -3.70 -19.38 -23.60
N GLY A 214 -3.01 -19.47 -24.75
CA GLY A 214 -2.04 -18.53 -25.32
C GLY A 214 -2.52 -17.10 -25.45
#